data_AF-A0A1F9PNH4-F1
#
_entry.id   AF-A0A1F9PNH4-F1
#
_cell.length_a   1.000
_cell.length_b   1.000
_cell.length_c   1.000
_cell.angle_alpha   90.00
_cell.angle_beta   90.00
_cell.angle_gamma   90.00
#
_symmetry.space_group_name_H-M   'P 1'
#
loop_
_entity.id
_entity.type
_entity.pdbx_description
1 polymer ?
#
loop_
_entity_poly.entity_id
_entity_poly.type
_entity_poly.pdbx_seq_one_letter_code
_entity_poly.pdbx_strand_id
1 'polypeptide(L)'
;MSWLSTCCVCNGKGRVRVAAPYQRCAHCRGTGAVKTFTCTVCRGTGYVPLLPGPLRACPECRGTGDNAASALACMVCRGRGRVPRDSSL
;
A
#
# COMPACT_ATOMS: atom_id res chain seq x y z
N MET A 1 5.06 13.66 -12.25
CA MET A 1 4.92 13.59 -10.78
C MET A 1 5.34 14.92 -10.22
N SER A 2 4.45 15.64 -9.52
CA SER A 2 4.80 16.91 -8.89
C SER A 2 5.73 16.69 -7.70
N TRP A 3 6.54 17.70 -7.34
CA TRP A 3 7.41 17.69 -6.15
C TRP A 3 6.72 17.28 -4.83
N LEU A 4 5.42 17.55 -4.69
CA LEU A 4 4.55 17.23 -3.55
C LEU A 4 4.26 15.73 -3.43
N SER A 5 4.49 14.97 -4.50
CA SER A 5 4.29 13.52 -4.56
C SER A 5 5.60 12.74 -4.33
N THR A 6 6.68 13.44 -4.00
CA THR A 6 7.98 12.81 -3.73
C THR A 6 7.89 12.06 -2.42
N CYS A 7 8.06 10.74 -2.47
CA CYS A 7 8.06 9.91 -1.27
C CYS A 7 9.13 10.40 -0.28
N CYS A 8 8.74 10.83 0.92
CA CYS A 8 9.64 11.35 1.95
C CYS A 8 10.67 10.33 2.48
N VAL A 9 10.49 9.05 2.17
CA VAL A 9 11.36 7.97 2.63
C VAL A 9 12.45 7.65 1.61
N CYS A 10 12.12 7.62 0.31
CA CYS A 10 13.09 7.31 -0.75
C CYS A 10 13.50 8.54 -1.57
N ASN A 11 12.91 9.71 -1.32
CA ASN A 11 13.10 10.94 -2.08
C ASN A 11 12.96 10.73 -3.60
N GLY A 12 11.94 9.99 -4.00
CA GLY A 12 11.65 9.69 -5.41
C GLY A 12 12.51 8.59 -6.04
N LYS A 13 13.50 8.02 -5.33
CA LYS A 13 14.39 6.97 -5.86
C LYS A 13 13.70 5.61 -6.07
N GLY A 14 12.49 5.44 -5.54
CA GLY A 14 11.72 4.19 -5.60
C GLY A 14 12.30 3.02 -4.79
N ARG A 15 13.48 3.18 -4.17
CA ARG A 15 14.17 2.17 -3.37
C ARG A 15 14.93 2.81 -2.21
N VAL A 16 15.13 2.03 -1.16
CA VAL A 16 15.90 2.41 0.04
C VAL A 16 16.79 1.25 0.48
N ARG A 17 17.97 1.55 1.03
CA ARG A 17 18.81 0.53 1.66
C ARG A 17 18.27 0.24 3.06
N VAL A 18 18.28 -1.03 3.43
CA VAL A 18 17.86 -1.51 4.76
C VAL A 18 18.97 -2.39 5.32
N ALA A 19 19.21 -2.29 6.64
CA ALA A 19 20.19 -3.13 7.32
C ALA A 19 19.77 -4.60 7.24
N ALA A 20 20.72 -5.48 6.96
CA ALA A 20 20.54 -6.92 7.03
C ALA A 20 20.98 -7.43 8.42
N PRO A 21 20.36 -8.51 8.95
CA PRO A 21 19.23 -9.24 8.38
C PRO A 21 17.91 -8.45 8.52
N TYR A 22 16.98 -8.65 7.58
CA TYR A 22 15.67 -8.01 7.60
C TYR A 22 14.55 -9.00 7.33
N GLN A 23 13.34 -8.63 7.76
CA GLN A 23 12.11 -9.37 7.45
C GLN A 23 11.03 -8.44 6.86
N ARG A 24 10.07 -9.02 6.14
CA ARG A 24 8.91 -8.25 5.64
C ARG A 24 8.14 -7.69 6.82
N CYS A 25 7.78 -6.41 6.76
CA CYS A 25 6.96 -5.79 7.79
C CYS A 25 5.56 -6.44 7.76
N ALA A 26 5.19 -7.13 8.85
CA ALA A 26 3.91 -7.81 8.96
C ALA A 26 2.72 -6.84 8.86
N HIS A 27 2.85 -5.64 9.44
CA HIS A 27 1.79 -4.64 9.48
C HIS A 27 1.35 -4.15 8.09
N CYS A 28 2.30 -3.87 7.20
CA CYS A 28 2.02 -3.44 5.83
C CYS A 28 2.21 -4.55 4.78
N ARG A 29 2.46 -5.78 5.22
CA ARG A 29 2.74 -6.96 4.37
C ARG A 29 3.81 -6.72 3.29
N GLY A 30 4.82 -5.91 3.60
CA GLY A 30 5.90 -5.62 2.66
C GLY A 30 5.70 -4.42 1.75
N THR A 31 4.50 -3.81 1.72
CA THR A 31 4.20 -2.69 0.79
C THR A 31 4.84 -1.36 1.20
N GLY A 32 5.14 -1.20 2.49
CA GLY A 32 5.57 0.09 3.04
C GLY A 32 4.44 1.10 3.22
N ALA A 33 3.21 0.76 2.83
CA ALA A 33 2.07 1.66 2.88
C ALA A 33 0.93 1.08 3.71
N VAL A 34 0.13 1.97 4.29
CA VAL A 34 -1.20 1.66 4.81
C VAL A 34 -2.18 2.45 3.95
N LYS A 35 -3.07 1.74 3.27
CA LYS A 35 -4.15 2.37 2.50
C LYS A 35 -5.23 2.80 3.49
N THR A 36 -5.64 4.07 3.43
CA THR A 36 -6.55 4.63 4.43
C THR A 36 -7.89 5.06 3.87
N PHE A 37 -8.02 5.25 2.55
CA PHE A 37 -9.28 5.64 1.96
C PHE A 37 -9.89 4.51 1.14
N THR A 38 -11.18 4.29 1.39
CA THR A 38 -12.01 3.38 0.61
C THR A 38 -12.15 3.87 -0.82
N CYS A 39 -12.17 2.95 -1.78
CA CYS A 39 -12.51 3.25 -3.16
C CYS A 39 -13.95 3.78 -3.22
N THR A 40 -14.13 4.98 -3.75
CA THR A 40 -15.43 5.67 -3.82
C THR A 40 -16.37 5.04 -4.86
N VAL A 41 -15.82 4.40 -5.89
CA VAL A 41 -16.61 3.73 -6.94
C VAL A 41 -17.30 2.47 -6.44
N CYS A 42 -16.59 1.61 -5.72
CA CYS A 42 -17.17 0.39 -5.13
C CYS A 42 -17.55 0.53 -3.66
N ARG A 43 -17.34 1.71 -3.05
CA ARG A 43 -17.60 1.99 -1.64
C ARG A 43 -16.95 1.00 -0.68
N GLY A 44 -15.71 0.61 -0.95
CA GLY A 44 -14.97 -0.35 -0.11
C GLY A 44 -15.22 -1.82 -0.42
N THR A 45 -16.23 -2.17 -1.21
CA THR A 45 -16.59 -3.59 -1.43
C THR A 45 -15.62 -4.34 -2.35
N GLY A 46 -14.88 -3.61 -3.18
CA GLY A 46 -14.01 -4.18 -4.22
C GLY A 46 -14.74 -4.62 -5.49
N TYR A 47 -16.07 -4.62 -5.51
CA TYR A 47 -16.88 -5.10 -6.64
C TYR A 47 -17.96 -4.09 -7.02
N VAL A 48 -18.37 -4.12 -8.30
CA VAL A 48 -19.47 -3.29 -8.81
C VAL A 48 -20.43 -4.16 -9.63
N PRO A 49 -21.74 -3.87 -9.65
CA PRO A 49 -22.69 -4.57 -10.49
C PRO A 49 -22.47 -4.26 -11.97
N LEU A 50 -22.58 -5.27 -12.83
CA LEU A 50 -22.89 -5.09 -14.24
C LEU A 50 -24.42 -5.14 -14.37
N LEU A 51 -25.04 -4.13 -14.99
CA LEU A 51 -26.48 -4.12 -15.21
C LEU A 51 -26.83 -4.28 -16.69
N PRO A 52 -27.61 -5.31 -17.06
CA PRO A 52 -27.90 -6.53 -16.29
C PRO A 52 -26.66 -7.46 -16.22
N GLY A 53 -26.48 -8.21 -15.13
CA GLY A 53 -25.36 -9.16 -15.02
C GLY A 53 -24.78 -9.38 -13.61
N PRO A 54 -23.70 -10.18 -13.52
CA PRO A 54 -23.03 -10.51 -12.26
C PRO A 54 -22.19 -9.33 -11.72
N LEU A 55 -21.80 -9.43 -10.44
CA LEU A 55 -20.77 -8.55 -9.88
C LEU A 55 -19.44 -8.77 -10.61
N ARG A 56 -18.72 -7.69 -10.90
CA ARG A 56 -17.34 -7.74 -11.39
C ARG A 56 -16.40 -7.02 -10.44
N ALA A 57 -15.12 -7.39 -10.47
CA ALA A 57 -14.09 -6.64 -9.74
C ALA A 57 -14.12 -5.17 -10.19
N CYS A 58 -14.10 -4.27 -9.22
CA CYS A 58 -14.13 -2.83 -9.49
C CYS A 58 -12.90 -2.45 -10.32
N PRO A 59 -13.06 -1.82 -11.49
CA PRO A 59 -11.94 -1.51 -12.38
C PRO A 59 -10.96 -0.52 -11.76
N GLU A 60 -11.46 0.42 -10.94
CA GLU A 60 -10.62 1.42 -10.27
C GLU A 60 -9.68 0.82 -9.23
N CYS A 61 -10.22 0.09 -8.25
CA CYS A 61 -9.41 -0.47 -7.17
C CYS A 61 -8.93 -1.90 -7.46
N ARG A 62 -9.29 -2.47 -8.61
CA ARG A 62 -8.96 -3.85 -9.03
C ARG A 62 -9.27 -4.89 -7.96
N GLY A 63 -10.47 -4.80 -7.36
CA GLY A 63 -10.89 -5.73 -6.31
C GLY A 63 -10.40 -5.39 -4.89
N THR A 64 -9.50 -4.43 -4.71
CA THR A 64 -8.92 -4.17 -3.38
C THR A 64 -9.85 -3.44 -2.40
N GLY A 65 -10.92 -2.81 -2.88
CA GLY A 65 -11.79 -1.98 -2.05
C GLY A 65 -11.18 -0.62 -1.66
N ASP A 66 -9.89 -0.40 -1.92
CA ASP A 66 -9.15 0.78 -1.47
C ASP A 66 -8.74 1.71 -2.62
N ASN A 67 -8.61 3.00 -2.32
CA ASN A 67 -8.02 3.96 -3.23
C ASN A 67 -6.48 3.88 -3.18
N ALA A 68 -5.87 3.38 -4.26
CA ALA A 68 -4.41 3.22 -4.35
C ALA A 68 -3.62 4.54 -4.23
N ALA A 69 -4.21 5.68 -4.61
CA ALA A 69 -3.56 6.99 -4.52
C ALA A 69 -3.44 7.51 -3.08
N SER A 70 -4.09 6.85 -2.13
CA SER A 70 -4.35 7.38 -0.79
C SER A 70 -3.49 6.72 0.30
N ALA A 71 -2.37 6.14 -0.11
CA ALA A 71 -1.46 5.43 0.78
C ALA A 71 -0.68 6.38 1.70
N LEU A 72 -0.84 6.20 3.02
CA LEU A 72 0.09 6.76 4.00
C LEU A 72 1.27 5.81 4.20
N ALA A 73 2.42 6.37 4.57
CA ALA A 73 3.58 5.55 4.92
C ALA A 73 3.24 4.68 6.15
N CYS A 74 3.59 3.39 6.10
CA CYS A 74 3.47 2.52 7.26
C CYS A 74 4.39 3.00 8.38
N MET A 75 3.82 3.29 9.54
CA MET A 75 4.57 3.88 10.66
C MET A 75 5.55 2.89 11.31
N VAL A 76 5.25 1.59 11.28
CA VAL A 76 6.11 0.53 11.83
C VAL A 76 7.43 0.42 11.05
N CYS A 77 7.36 0.35 9.72
CA CYS A 77 8.55 0.24 8.89
C CYS A 77 9.02 1.59 8.32
N ARG A 78 8.32 2.68 8.63
CA ARG A 78 8.53 4.03 8.08
C ARG A 78 8.60 4.03 6.55
N GLY A 79 7.63 3.42 5.89
CA GLY A 79 7.59 3.38 4.41
C GLY A 79 8.49 2.35 3.73
N ARG A 80 9.38 1.65 4.46
CA ARG A 80 10.40 0.77 3.87
C ARG A 80 9.87 -0.60 3.45
N GLY A 81 8.70 -1.00 3.95
CA GLY A 81 8.14 -2.35 3.76
C GLY A 81 8.85 -3.46 4.52
N ARG A 82 9.98 -3.17 5.18
CA ARG A 82 10.80 -4.14 5.90
C ARG A 82 11.26 -3.58 7.23
N VAL A 83 11.50 -4.46 8.20
CA VAL A 83 12.06 -4.13 9.51
C VAL A 83 13.32 -4.99 9.73
N PRO A 84 14.29 -4.52 10.55
CA PRO A 84 15.38 -5.37 11.00
C PRO A 84 14.83 -6.67 11.57
N ARG A 85 15.53 -7.77 11.32
CA ARG A 85 15.23 -9.04 11.96
C ARG A 85 16.02 -9.04 13.26
N ASP A 86 15.33 -9.12 14.40
CA ASP A 86 16.01 -9.22 15.68
C ASP A 86 16.90 -10.46 15.66
N SER A 87 18.18 -10.26 15.92
CA SER A 87 19.19 -11.32 16.03
C SER A 87 19.41 -11.76 17.48
N SER A 88 18.49 -11.46 18.38
CA SER A 88 18.55 -11.90 19.78
C SER A 88 17.99 -13.33 19.91
N LEU A 89 18.81 -14.28 19.47
CA LEU A 89 18.87 -15.67 19.94
C LEU A 89 20.36 -16.02 20.05
#